data_AF-A0A7V0KSC1-F1
#
_entry.id   AF-A0A7V0KSC1-F1
#
_cell.length_a   1.000
_cell.length_b   1.000
_cell.length_c   1.000
_cell.angle_alpha   90.00
_cell.angle_beta   90.00
_cell.angle_gamma   90.00
#
_symmetry.space_group_name_H-M   'P 1'
#
loop_
_entity.id
_entity.type
_entity.pdbx_description
1 polymer ?
#
loop_
_entity_poly.entity_id
_entity_poly.type
_entity_poly.pdbx_seq_one_letter_code
_entity_poly.pdbx_strand_id
1 'polypeptide(L)' 'MDPEKIMEGVSKEIFIALKAMAKVRTPEEKLMYSEIVKNLCDSLGVFLNLISGMALDDGEDGPIPF' A
#
# COMPACT_ATOMS: atom_id res chain seq x y z
N MET A 1 13.14 9.37 3.94
CA MET A 1 12.06 8.64 3.24
C MET A 1 10.77 9.37 3.62
N ASP A 2 10.02 9.89 2.65
CA ASP A 2 8.84 10.72 2.92
C ASP A 2 7.58 9.84 2.83
N PRO A 3 6.92 9.55 3.97
CA PRO A 3 5.81 8.61 4.01
C PRO A 3 4.66 8.96 3.06
N GLU A 4 4.35 10.25 2.96
CA GLU A 4 3.24 10.76 2.16
C GLU A 4 3.53 10.60 0.67
N LYS A 5 4.76 10.89 0.23
CA LYS A 5 5.17 10.72 -1.17
C LYS A 5 5.14 9.26 -1.62
N ILE A 6 5.50 8.34 -0.73
CA ILE A 6 5.44 6.90 -1.04
C ILE A 6 4.00 6.44 -1.13
N MET A 7 3.15 6.83 -0.18
CA MET A 7 1.72 6.53 -0.21
C MET A 7 1.06 7.07 -1.48
N GLU A 8 1.36 8.31 -1.87
CA GLU A 8 0.86 8.93 -3.10
C GLU A 8 1.34 8.17 -4.34
N GLY A 9 2.63 7.82 -4.39
CA GLY A 9 3.23 7.05 -5.49
C GLY A 9 2.55 5.70 -5.69
N VAL A 10 2.43 4.91 -4.61
CA VAL A 10 1.79 3.59 -4.67
C VAL A 10 0.31 3.70 -5.01
N SER A 11 -0.41 4.68 -4.44
CA SER A 11 -1.84 4.91 -4.75
C SER A 11 -2.05 5.26 -6.22
N LYS A 12 -1.14 6.06 -6.82
CA LYS A 12 -1.17 6.39 -8.24
C LYS A 12 -0.93 5.16 -9.12
N GLU A 13 0.00 4.30 -8.75
CA GLU A 13 0.27 3.05 -9.48
C GLU A 13 -0.92 2.09 -9.40
N ILE A 14 -1.56 1.93 -8.24
CA ILE A 14 -2.79 1.15 -8.07
C ILE A 14 -3.87 1.67 -9.04
N PHE A 15 -4.07 2.98 -9.08
CA PHE A 15 -5.07 3.59 -9.96
C PHE A 15 -4.75 3.39 -11.45
N ILE A 16 -3.48 3.48 -11.85
CA ILE A 16 -3.04 3.20 -13.23
C ILE A 16 -3.30 1.73 -13.58
N ALA A 17 -2.94 0.80 -12.70
CA ALA A 17 -3.13 -0.63 -12.91
C ALA A 17 -4.62 -0.99 -13.02
N LEU A 18 -5.47 -0.43 -12.15
CA LEU A 18 -6.93 -0.60 -12.22
C LEU A 18 -7.51 -0.07 -13.54
N LYS A 19 -7.04 1.11 -14.00
CA LYS A 19 -7.46 1.66 -15.29
C LYS A 19 -7.02 0.80 -16.48
N ALA A 20 -5.84 0.19 -16.41
CA ALA A 20 -5.36 -0.72 -17.43
C ALA A 20 -6.18 -2.03 -17.42
N MET A 21 -6.45 -2.59 -16.23
CA MET A 21 -7.32 -3.75 -16.04
C MET A 21 -8.73 -3.53 -16.61
N ALA A 22 -9.29 -2.33 -16.45
CA ALA A 22 -10.61 -1.98 -16.96
C ALA A 22 -10.68 -1.94 -18.50
N LYS A 23 -9.54 -1.78 -19.19
CA LYS A 23 -9.47 -1.68 -20.65
C LYS A 23 -9.26 -3.03 -21.34
N VAL A 24 -8.69 -4.01 -20.66
CA VAL A 24 -8.41 -5.32 -21.25
C VAL A 24 -9.63 -6.21 -21.34
N ARG A 25 -9.66 -7.07 -22.37
CA ARG A 25 -10.84 -7.87 -22.72
C ARG A 25 -10.64 -9.36 -22.45
N THR A 26 -9.39 -9.83 -22.42
CA THR A 26 -9.09 -11.25 -22.23
C THR A 26 -9.00 -11.61 -20.73
N PRO A 27 -9.43 -12.82 -20.34
CA PRO A 27 -9.24 -13.30 -18.97
C PRO A 27 -7.78 -13.31 -18.52
N GLU A 28 -6.85 -13.65 -19.42
CA GLU A 28 -5.42 -13.75 -19.14
C GLU A 28 -4.82 -12.39 -18.79
N GLU A 29 -5.13 -11.35 -19.58
CA GLU A 29 -4.70 -9.98 -19.27
C GLU A 29 -5.35 -9.47 -17.98
N LYS A 30 -6.63 -9.79 -17.75
CA LYS A 30 -7.31 -9.42 -16.49
C LYS A 30 -6.63 -10.07 -15.29
N LEU A 31 -6.23 -11.33 -15.39
CA LEU A 31 -5.51 -12.03 -14.34
C LEU A 31 -4.18 -11.32 -14.06
N MET A 32 -3.39 -11.05 -15.09
CA MET A 32 -2.11 -10.34 -14.97
C MET A 32 -2.28 -8.98 -14.26
N TYR A 33 -3.24 -8.15 -14.67
CA TYR A 33 -3.48 -6.87 -14.01
C TYR A 33 -4.03 -7.03 -12.58
N SER A 34 -4.82 -8.07 -12.30
CA SER A 34 -5.29 -8.35 -10.94
C SER A 34 -4.15 -8.72 -9.99
N GLU A 35 -3.14 -9.45 -10.47
CA GLU A 35 -1.93 -9.76 -9.71
C GLU A 35 -1.09 -8.51 -9.45
N ILE A 36 -0.97 -7.63 -10.44
CA ILE A 36 -0.29 -6.33 -10.28
C ILE A 36 -0.99 -5.50 -9.18
N VAL A 37 -2.32 -5.34 -9.28
CA VAL A 37 -3.10 -4.57 -8.29
C VAL A 37 -2.96 -5.19 -6.90
N LYS A 38 -3.05 -6.53 -6.79
CA LYS A 38 -2.88 -7.24 -5.52
C LYS A 38 -1.51 -6.94 -4.89
N ASN A 39 -0.44 -7.08 -5.66
CA ASN A 39 0.92 -6.87 -5.17
C ASN A 39 1.16 -5.42 -4.70
N LEU A 40 0.57 -4.45 -5.41
CA LEU A 40 0.63 -3.03 -5.01
C LEU A 40 -0.14 -2.77 -3.71
N CYS A 41 -1.33 -3.36 -3.56
CA CYS A 41 -2.10 -3.27 -2.31
C CYS A 41 -1.39 -3.95 -1.14
N ASP A 42 -0.80 -5.13 -1.36
CA ASP A 42 -0.03 -5.84 -0.32
C ASP A 42 1.20 -5.01 0.10
N SER A 43 1.90 -4.41 -0.86
CA SER A 43 3.03 -3.51 -0.59
C SER A 43 2.60 -2.27 0.20
N LEU A 44 1.46 -1.67 -0.16
CA LEU A 44 0.89 -0.55 0.60
C LEU A 44 0.55 -0.97 2.04
N GLY A 45 -0.02 -2.16 2.23
CA GLY A 45 -0.33 -2.70 3.56
C GLY A 45 0.92 -2.88 4.44
N VAL A 46 2.00 -3.44 3.89
CA VAL A 46 3.28 -3.56 4.60
C VAL A 46 3.83 -2.18 4.99
N PHE A 47 3.76 -1.22 4.07
CA PHE A 47 4.22 0.14 4.32
C PHE A 47 3.41 0.87 5.40
N LEU A 48 2.07 0.73 5.37
CA LEU A 48 1.20 1.29 6.40
C LEU A 48 1.50 0.67 7.77
N ASN A 49 1.68 -0.64 7.84
CA ASN A 49 2.07 -1.32 9.08
C ASN A 49 3.41 -0.81 9.63
N LEU A 50 4.39 -0.54 8.76
CA LEU A 50 5.68 0.02 9.17
C LEU A 50 5.51 1.41 9.80
N ILE A 51 4.74 2.30 9.17
CA ILE A 51 4.52 3.66 9.67
C ILE A 51 3.69 3.64 10.96
N SER A 52 2.68 2.77 11.05
CA SER A 52 1.92 2.59 12.29
C SER A 52 2.82 2.12 13.43
N GLY A 53 3.80 1.24 13.17
CA GLY A 53 4.80 0.85 14.16
C GLY A 53 5.72 2.00 14.59
N MET A 54 6.13 2.87 13.66
CA MET A 54 6.96 4.06 13.96
C MET A 54 6.19 5.15 14.71
N ALA A 55 4.90 5.35 14.41
CA ALA A 55 4.05 6.33 15.09
C ALA A 55 3.76 5.96 16.56
N LEU A 56 3.91 4.69 16.93
CA LEU A 56 3.77 4.21 18.31
C LEU A 56 5.05 4.32 19.14
N ASP A 57 6.19 4.64 18.53
CA ASP A 57 7.51 4.72 19.18
C ASP A 57 7.93 6.16 19.57
N ASP A 58 7.16 7.18 19.15
CA ASP A 58 7.42 8.61 19.45
C ASP A 58 6.81 9.07 20.79
N GLY A 59 6.42 8.14 21.65
CA GLY A 59 5.87 8.40 22.97
C GLY A 59 6.71 7.72 24.05
N GLU A 60 7.62 8.46 24.67
CA GLU A 60 8.00 8.16 26.05
C GLU A 60 6.73 8.07 26.89
N ASP A 61 6.28 6.86 27.19
CA ASP A 61 5.42 6.63 28.33
C ASP A 61 6.20 5.73 29.28
N GLY A 62 6.56 6.31 30.43
CA GLY A 62 7.15 5.60 31.54
C GLY A 62 6.26 4.43 32.00
N PRO A 63 6.74 3.63 32.97
CA PRO A 63 6.07 2.39 33.35
C PRO A 63 4.61 2.65 33.74
N ILE A 64 3.71 1.96 33.03
CA ILE A 64 2.27 1.91 33.29
C ILE A 64 2.07 1.40 34.73
N PRO A 65 1.57 2.20 35.69
CA PRO A 65 1.26 1.70 37.02
C PRO A 65 -0.04 0.89 36.97
N PHE A 66 0.02 -0.31 37.53
CA PHE A 66 -1.09 -1.24 37.72
C PHE A 66 -2.29 -0.62 38.45
#